data_AF-A0A954KPW9-F1
#
_entry.id   AF-A0A954KPW9-F1
#
_cell.length_a   1.000
_cell.length_b   1.000
_cell.length_c   1.000
_cell.angle_alpha   90.00
_cell.angle_beta   90.00
_cell.angle_gamma   90.00
#
_symmetry.space_group_name_H-M   'P 1'
#
loop_
_entity.id
_entity.type
_entity.pdbx_description
1 polymer ?
#
loop_
_entity_poly.entity_id
_entity_poly.type
_entity_poly.pdbx_seq_one_letter_code
_entity_poly.pdbx_strand_id
1 'polypeptide(L)'
;FMSGGPGQTDTFDPKPVLSKLDGQLVPESIASTVPNIPRSGVNSKLFGSPFSFRQYGESGISVSSLFPETAQMVDDLCVIRSLNHRIPVHGPGECIALTGSGVGDRPSLGAWAGYGLGSESQNLPGFMVFLSSVTGPPPQLPGWGTGFLPARYQGTLVDGQKGVPFTEMPGGYTEKTRRQQLKFINEMNQRHLSRQGPDQELEARIASFELGYRMQAAAPEVFDIS
;
A
#
# COMPACT_ATOMS: atom_id res chain seq x y z
N PHE A 1 0.06 -5.45 1.74
CA PHE A 1 1.07 -5.43 2.83
C PHE A 1 0.45 -4.73 4.03
N MET A 2 0.60 -5.27 5.24
CA MET A 2 0.05 -4.68 6.46
C MET A 2 1.21 -4.20 7.34
N SER A 3 1.51 -2.90 7.30
CA SER A 3 2.55 -2.33 8.17
C SER A 3 2.13 -2.50 9.63
N GLY A 4 3.01 -3.06 10.46
CA GLY A 4 2.71 -3.42 11.86
C GLY A 4 1.79 -4.64 12.03
N GLY A 5 1.41 -5.34 10.95
CA GLY A 5 0.64 -6.57 11.02
C GLY A 5 1.45 -7.80 11.47
N PRO A 6 0.80 -8.98 11.59
CA PRO A 6 1.49 -10.22 11.93
C PRO A 6 2.57 -10.60 10.91
N GLY A 7 3.71 -11.09 11.42
CA GLY A 7 4.82 -11.55 10.59
C GLY A 7 4.51 -12.87 9.89
N GLN A 8 5.22 -13.16 8.79
CA GLN A 8 5.00 -14.39 8.01
C GLN A 8 5.18 -15.68 8.83
N THR A 9 6.07 -15.66 9.83
CA THR A 9 6.35 -16.78 10.73
C THR A 9 5.19 -17.08 11.67
N ASP A 10 4.27 -16.15 11.83
CA ASP A 10 3.08 -16.24 12.67
C ASP A 10 1.81 -16.53 11.87
N THR A 11 1.87 -16.55 10.53
CA THR A 11 0.70 -16.67 9.66
C THR A 11 0.66 -18.01 8.91
N PHE A 12 1.37 -18.12 7.79
CA PHE A 12 1.30 -19.24 6.85
C PHE A 12 2.66 -19.89 6.57
N ASP A 13 3.71 -19.55 7.33
CA ASP A 13 5.07 -20.07 7.12
C ASP A 13 5.73 -20.44 8.45
N PRO A 14 5.25 -21.51 9.13
CA PRO A 14 5.83 -21.94 10.39
C PRO A 14 7.32 -22.28 10.19
N LYS A 15 8.15 -21.88 11.17
CA LYS A 15 9.59 -22.13 11.18
C LYS A 15 9.98 -23.06 12.33
N PRO A 16 9.89 -24.41 12.17
CA PRO A 16 10.17 -25.34 13.26
C PRO A 16 11.56 -25.19 13.89
N VAL A 17 12.57 -24.82 13.10
CA VAL A 17 13.93 -24.56 13.62
C VAL A 17 13.95 -23.31 14.49
N LEU A 18 13.23 -22.24 14.10
CA LEU A 18 13.10 -21.02 14.90
C LEU A 18 12.41 -21.34 16.23
N SER A 19 11.34 -22.14 16.22
CA SER A 19 10.66 -22.57 17.45
C SER A 19 11.57 -23.38 18.38
N LYS A 20 12.46 -24.24 17.84
CA LYS A 20 13.44 -24.99 18.65
C LYS A 20 14.51 -24.10 19.28
N LEU A 21 14.84 -22.98 18.64
CA LEU A 21 15.85 -22.03 19.09
C LEU A 21 15.24 -20.85 19.86
N ASP A 22 13.95 -20.90 20.18
CA ASP A 22 13.27 -19.84 20.91
C ASP A 22 13.99 -19.50 22.23
N GLY A 23 14.14 -18.20 22.49
CA GLY A 23 14.85 -17.67 23.65
C GLY A 23 16.38 -17.80 23.62
N GLN A 24 16.96 -18.48 22.63
CA GLN A 24 18.40 -18.60 22.45
C GLN A 24 18.96 -17.41 21.64
N LEU A 25 20.25 -17.13 21.77
CA LEU A 25 20.92 -16.14 20.91
C LEU A 25 20.96 -16.63 19.46
N VAL A 26 21.00 -15.70 18.51
CA VAL A 26 21.20 -16.04 17.09
C VAL A 26 22.53 -16.80 16.94
N PRO A 27 22.52 -18.00 16.32
CA PRO A 27 23.75 -18.74 16.05
C PRO A 27 24.76 -17.94 15.22
N GLU A 28 26.05 -18.05 15.54
CA GLU A 28 27.12 -17.30 14.87
C GLU A 28 27.17 -17.54 13.34
N SER A 29 26.82 -18.75 12.91
CA SER A 29 26.71 -19.11 11.49
C SER A 29 25.67 -18.30 10.72
N ILE A 30 24.67 -17.74 11.41
CA ILE A 30 23.67 -16.83 10.84
C ILE A 30 24.10 -15.38 11.11
N ALA A 31 24.53 -15.08 12.33
CA ALA A 31 24.88 -13.72 12.74
C ALA A 31 25.93 -13.07 11.84
N SER A 32 26.95 -13.84 11.44
CA SER A 32 28.01 -13.42 10.52
C SER A 32 27.54 -13.05 9.10
N THR A 33 26.33 -13.46 8.70
CA THR A 33 25.78 -13.20 7.36
C THR A 33 24.84 -11.99 7.31
N VAL A 34 24.42 -11.48 8.47
CA VAL A 34 23.44 -10.40 8.58
C VAL A 34 24.18 -9.05 8.68
N PRO A 35 23.83 -8.04 7.86
CA PRO A 35 24.42 -6.71 7.97
C PRO A 35 24.21 -6.12 9.37
N ASN A 36 25.27 -5.54 9.93
CA ASN A 36 25.19 -4.89 11.24
C ASN A 36 24.33 -3.62 11.16
N ILE A 37 23.23 -3.57 11.90
CA ILE A 37 22.36 -2.39 12.00
C ILE A 37 22.65 -1.68 13.32
N PRO A 38 23.05 -0.39 13.32
CA PRO A 38 23.43 0.34 14.53
C PRO A 38 22.39 0.36 15.67
N ARG A 39 21.11 0.12 15.36
CA ARG A 39 19.98 0.12 16.31
C ARG A 39 19.30 -1.24 16.50
N SER A 40 19.81 -2.29 15.86
CA SER A 40 19.28 -3.66 15.95
C SER A 40 20.38 -4.64 15.59
N GLY A 41 21.23 -4.92 16.57
CA GLY A 41 22.28 -5.92 16.44
C GLY A 41 21.73 -7.34 16.43
N VAL A 42 22.51 -8.25 15.86
CA VAL A 42 22.16 -9.68 15.75
C VAL A 42 22.36 -10.43 17.08
N ASN A 43 22.85 -9.74 18.12
CA ASN A 43 23.03 -10.27 19.47
C ASN A 43 21.71 -10.27 20.29
N SER A 44 20.59 -10.50 19.62
CA SER A 44 19.26 -10.57 20.22
C SER A 44 18.83 -12.02 20.39
N LYS A 45 17.91 -12.29 21.31
CA LYS A 45 17.29 -13.61 21.41
C LYS A 45 16.36 -13.84 20.22
N LEU A 46 16.40 -15.04 19.68
CA LEU A 46 15.41 -15.53 18.72
C LEU A 46 14.05 -15.64 19.41
N PHE A 47 13.00 -15.29 18.69
CA PHE A 47 11.62 -15.41 19.15
C PHE A 47 10.87 -16.34 18.20
N GLY A 48 10.49 -17.51 18.72
CA GLY A 48 9.61 -18.44 18.05
C GLY A 48 8.20 -17.89 17.96
N SER A 49 7.44 -18.33 16.96
CA SER A 49 6.01 -18.00 16.89
C SER A 49 5.31 -18.56 18.15
N PRO A 50 4.52 -17.74 18.87
CA PRO A 50 3.75 -18.21 20.03
C PRO A 50 2.47 -18.94 19.62
N PHE A 51 2.13 -18.95 18.33
CA PHE A 51 0.89 -19.51 17.82
C PHE A 51 1.07 -20.98 17.42
N SER A 52 -0.02 -21.73 17.52
CA SER A 52 -0.06 -23.12 17.07
C SER A 52 -0.41 -23.19 15.59
N PHE A 53 0.09 -24.22 14.89
CA PHE A 53 -0.16 -24.43 13.48
C PHE A 53 -0.80 -25.79 13.25
N ARG A 54 -1.72 -25.85 12.30
CA ARG A 54 -2.32 -27.11 11.81
C ARG A 54 -2.33 -27.09 10.29
N GLN A 55 -2.27 -28.27 9.69
CA GLN A 55 -2.46 -28.41 8.24
C GLN A 55 -3.95 -28.45 7.95
N TYR A 56 -4.37 -27.75 6.90
CA TYR A 56 -5.76 -27.67 6.47
C TYR A 56 -5.87 -28.01 4.98
N GLY A 57 -7.08 -28.39 4.58
CA GLY A 57 -7.42 -28.68 3.19
C GLY A 57 -6.66 -29.86 2.58
N GLU A 58 -6.87 -30.07 1.29
CA GLU A 58 -6.13 -31.04 0.49
C GLU A 58 -4.70 -30.55 0.18
N SER A 59 -4.50 -29.23 0.14
CA SER A 59 -3.20 -28.59 -0.04
C SER A 59 -2.24 -28.87 1.13
N GLY A 60 -2.75 -29.22 2.31
CA GLY A 60 -1.96 -29.48 3.50
C GLY A 60 -1.18 -28.26 4.01
N ILE A 61 -1.57 -27.05 3.60
CA ILE A 61 -0.92 -25.81 4.00
C ILE A 61 -1.09 -25.63 5.51
N SER A 62 0.02 -25.37 6.20
CA SER A 62 0.01 -25.03 7.62
C SER A 62 -0.49 -23.61 7.85
N VAL A 63 -1.56 -23.48 8.62
CA VAL A 63 -2.17 -22.20 8.99
C VAL A 63 -2.12 -22.01 10.51
N SER A 64 -1.75 -20.81 10.93
CA SER A 64 -1.73 -20.38 12.33
C SER A 64 -3.12 -20.36 12.95
N SER A 65 -3.19 -20.60 14.26
CA SER A 65 -4.41 -20.46 15.06
C SER A 65 -5.00 -19.04 15.07
N LEU A 66 -4.27 -18.05 14.53
CA LEU A 66 -4.78 -16.69 14.29
C LEU A 66 -5.87 -16.62 13.22
N PHE A 67 -5.91 -17.57 12.29
CA PHE A 67 -6.79 -17.50 11.10
C PHE A 67 -7.70 -18.73 10.97
N PRO A 68 -8.52 -19.07 11.98
CA PRO A 68 -9.34 -20.28 11.95
C PRO A 68 -10.37 -20.28 10.81
N GLU A 69 -10.96 -19.11 10.50
CA GLU A 69 -11.93 -18.98 9.41
C GLU A 69 -11.24 -19.02 8.04
N THR A 70 -10.11 -18.32 7.87
CA THR A 70 -9.33 -18.36 6.63
C THR A 70 -8.78 -19.76 6.34
N ALA A 71 -8.49 -20.55 7.38
CA ALA A 71 -8.03 -21.92 7.22
C ALA A 71 -9.06 -22.83 6.54
N GLN A 72 -10.36 -22.53 6.63
CA GLN A 72 -11.43 -23.31 5.98
C GLN A 72 -11.44 -23.16 4.45
N MET A 73 -10.82 -22.10 3.92
CA MET A 73 -10.71 -21.80 2.49
C MET A 73 -9.28 -21.93 1.97
N VAL A 74 -8.41 -22.66 2.68
CA VAL A 74 -6.96 -22.67 2.39
C VAL A 74 -6.62 -23.22 0.99
N ASP A 75 -7.44 -24.12 0.46
CA ASP A 75 -7.23 -24.72 -0.87
C ASP A 75 -7.48 -23.74 -2.02
N ASP A 76 -8.19 -22.64 -1.75
CA ASP A 76 -8.37 -21.53 -2.69
C ASP A 76 -7.24 -20.49 -2.59
N LEU A 77 -6.30 -20.67 -1.66
CA LEU A 77 -5.20 -19.72 -1.42
C LEU A 77 -3.91 -20.18 -2.10
N CYS A 78 -3.21 -19.24 -2.73
CA CYS A 78 -1.84 -19.42 -3.18
C CYS A 78 -0.87 -18.80 -2.17
N VAL A 79 -0.05 -19.63 -1.51
CA VAL A 79 0.95 -19.18 -0.53
C VAL A 79 2.35 -19.22 -1.14
N ILE A 80 2.97 -18.06 -1.30
CA ILE A 80 4.34 -17.93 -1.83
C ILE A 80 5.32 -17.70 -0.68
N ARG A 81 6.13 -18.71 -0.35
CA ARG A 81 7.15 -18.66 0.72
C ARG A 81 8.58 -18.38 0.21
N SER A 82 8.77 -18.25 -1.09
CA SER A 82 10.08 -18.07 -1.72
C SER A 82 10.55 -16.62 -1.78
N LEU A 83 9.67 -15.65 -1.50
CA LEU A 83 9.99 -14.22 -1.55
C LEU A 83 10.98 -13.85 -0.45
N ASN A 84 12.06 -13.17 -0.82
CA ASN A 84 13.08 -12.69 0.11
C ASN A 84 13.70 -11.39 -0.40
N HIS A 85 14.30 -10.61 0.51
CA HIS A 85 15.10 -9.43 0.20
C HIS A 85 16.22 -9.25 1.21
N ARG A 86 17.19 -8.38 0.89
CA ARG A 86 18.36 -8.13 1.74
C ARG A 86 18.27 -6.86 2.59
N ILE A 87 17.20 -6.07 2.41
CA ILE A 87 17.05 -4.82 3.15
C ILE A 87 16.59 -5.10 4.59
N PRO A 88 17.34 -4.68 5.62
CA PRO A 88 17.02 -5.04 6.99
C PRO A 88 16.21 -3.94 7.72
N VAL A 89 15.80 -2.89 7.01
CA VAL A 89 15.04 -1.75 7.54
C VAL A 89 13.61 -1.84 7.03
N HIS A 90 12.63 -1.69 7.94
CA HIS A 90 11.21 -1.85 7.61
C HIS A 90 10.78 -0.96 6.44
N GLY A 91 10.93 0.37 6.50
CA GLY A 91 10.42 1.29 5.47
C GLY A 91 10.80 0.91 4.02
N PRO A 92 12.11 0.77 3.71
CA PRO A 92 12.54 0.25 2.42
C PRO A 92 12.12 -1.20 2.11
N GLY A 93 12.00 -2.06 3.13
CA GLY A 93 11.43 -3.41 2.99
C GLY A 93 9.95 -3.38 2.56
N GLU A 94 9.16 -2.45 3.10
CA GLU A 94 7.79 -2.19 2.68
C GLU A 94 7.76 -1.73 1.21
N CYS A 95 8.67 -0.84 0.81
CA CYS A 95 8.81 -0.43 -0.58
C CYS A 95 9.12 -1.62 -1.49
N ILE A 96 9.98 -2.57 -1.08
CA ILE A 96 10.22 -3.80 -1.86
C ILE A 96 8.95 -4.63 -1.97
N ALA A 97 8.22 -4.82 -0.87
CA ALA A 97 6.99 -5.62 -0.89
C ALA A 97 5.92 -5.01 -1.83
N LEU A 98 5.90 -3.69 -1.95
CA LEU A 98 4.91 -2.98 -2.76
C LEU A 98 5.34 -2.71 -4.19
N THR A 99 6.64 -2.52 -4.47
CA THR A 99 7.17 -2.05 -5.77
C THR A 99 8.25 -2.96 -6.35
N GLY A 100 8.76 -3.91 -5.58
CA GLY A 100 9.96 -4.69 -5.92
C GLY A 100 11.28 -3.91 -5.77
N SER A 101 11.24 -2.65 -5.30
CA SER A 101 12.41 -1.78 -5.15
C SER A 101 12.49 -1.15 -3.76
N GLY A 102 13.69 -1.12 -3.17
CA GLY A 102 13.91 -0.53 -1.84
C GLY A 102 13.74 0.99 -1.80
N VAL A 103 13.91 1.66 -2.94
CA VAL A 103 13.72 3.11 -3.06
C VAL A 103 12.32 3.50 -3.54
N GLY A 104 11.48 2.52 -3.93
CA GLY A 104 10.12 2.77 -4.42
C GLY A 104 10.05 3.50 -5.76
N ASP A 105 11.05 3.33 -6.63
CA ASP A 105 11.12 3.93 -7.97
C ASP A 105 10.31 3.15 -9.04
N ARG A 106 9.74 2.01 -8.66
CA ARG A 106 8.93 1.15 -9.53
C ARG A 106 7.44 1.33 -9.22
N PRO A 107 6.56 1.07 -10.22
CA PRO A 107 5.12 1.13 -9.98
C PRO A 107 4.72 0.17 -8.86
N SER A 108 3.93 0.68 -7.93
CA SER A 108 3.39 -0.11 -6.83
C SER A 108 2.41 -1.17 -7.31
N LEU A 109 2.18 -2.19 -6.49
CA LEU A 109 1.19 -3.23 -6.73
C LEU A 109 -0.21 -2.64 -6.97
N GLY A 110 -0.57 -1.58 -6.22
CA GLY A 110 -1.82 -0.85 -6.42
C GLY A 110 -1.88 -0.14 -7.78
N ALA A 111 -0.79 0.49 -8.20
CA ALA A 111 -0.72 1.11 -9.52
C ALA A 111 -0.81 0.09 -10.66
N TRP A 112 -0.14 -1.06 -10.52
CA TRP A 112 -0.26 -2.18 -11.48
C TRP A 112 -1.66 -2.76 -11.54
N ALA A 113 -2.32 -2.95 -10.40
CA ALA A 113 -3.69 -3.43 -10.34
C ALA A 113 -4.64 -2.45 -11.06
N GLY A 114 -4.53 -1.15 -10.77
CA GLY A 114 -5.33 -0.13 -11.46
C GLY A 114 -5.04 -0.06 -12.96
N TYR A 115 -3.78 -0.23 -13.38
CA TYR A 115 -3.40 -0.22 -14.80
C TYR A 115 -3.92 -1.45 -15.56
N GLY A 116 -3.77 -2.64 -14.98
CA GLY A 116 -4.10 -3.90 -15.63
C GLY A 116 -5.57 -4.29 -15.53
N LEU A 117 -6.22 -4.02 -14.40
CA LEU A 117 -7.60 -4.42 -14.13
C LEU A 117 -8.59 -3.26 -14.26
N GLY A 118 -8.12 -2.01 -14.20
CA GLY A 118 -8.97 -0.83 -14.17
C GLY A 118 -9.54 -0.53 -12.79
N SER A 119 -10.61 0.28 -12.76
CA SER A 119 -11.36 0.63 -11.55
C SER A 119 -12.85 0.52 -11.86
N GLU A 120 -13.60 -0.17 -11.00
CA GLU A 120 -15.06 -0.20 -11.08
C GLU A 120 -15.68 1.13 -10.62
N SER A 121 -14.96 1.88 -9.78
CA SER A 121 -15.40 3.19 -9.33
C SER A 121 -15.17 4.26 -10.40
N GLN A 122 -16.21 5.03 -10.69
CA GLN A 122 -16.14 6.24 -11.51
C GLN A 122 -16.00 7.53 -10.69
N ASN A 123 -16.23 7.47 -9.37
CA ASN A 123 -16.34 8.65 -8.51
C ASN A 123 -15.30 8.70 -7.39
N LEU A 124 -14.57 7.60 -7.15
CA LEU A 124 -13.51 7.51 -6.16
C LEU A 124 -12.18 7.10 -6.82
N PRO A 125 -11.04 7.37 -6.18
CA PRO A 125 -9.75 6.85 -6.62
C PRO A 125 -9.78 5.31 -6.66
N GLY A 126 -9.30 4.71 -7.75
CA GLY A 126 -9.20 3.26 -7.88
C GLY A 126 -8.13 2.62 -6.98
N PHE A 127 -7.21 3.43 -6.44
CA PHE A 127 -6.20 3.00 -5.49
C PHE A 127 -6.16 3.97 -4.31
N MET A 128 -6.67 3.51 -3.15
CA MET A 128 -6.71 4.27 -1.90
C MET A 128 -5.73 3.68 -0.89
N VAL A 129 -5.05 4.56 -0.15
CA VAL A 129 -4.10 4.21 0.90
C VAL A 129 -4.59 4.83 2.20
N PHE A 130 -5.04 4.00 3.14
CA PHE A 130 -5.53 4.46 4.43
C PHE A 130 -4.39 4.64 5.42
N LEU A 131 -4.37 5.80 6.07
CA LEU A 131 -3.42 6.12 7.15
C LEU A 131 -4.20 6.43 8.43
N SER A 132 -3.72 5.92 9.56
CA SER A 132 -4.29 6.20 10.88
C SER A 132 -4.14 7.68 11.28
N SER A 133 -3.10 8.35 10.77
CA SER A 133 -2.95 9.80 10.80
C SER A 133 -2.03 10.25 9.66
N VAL A 134 -2.32 11.42 9.07
CA VAL A 134 -1.48 12.03 8.01
C VAL A 134 -0.58 13.13 8.58
N THR A 135 0.16 12.83 9.65
CA THR A 135 1.13 13.79 10.21
C THR A 135 2.46 13.72 9.47
N GLY A 136 2.52 14.37 8.31
CA GLY A 136 3.70 14.39 7.43
C GLY A 136 3.77 13.22 6.45
N PRO A 137 4.67 13.28 5.45
CA PRO A 137 4.80 12.22 4.46
C PRO A 137 5.34 10.95 5.16
N PRO A 138 4.60 9.84 5.14
CA PRO A 138 5.10 8.60 5.69
C PRO A 138 6.35 8.17 4.90
N PRO A 139 7.37 7.58 5.54
CA PRO A 139 8.56 7.10 4.83
C PRO A 139 8.24 6.04 3.76
N GLN A 140 7.05 5.43 3.85
CA GLN A 140 6.49 4.47 2.90
C GLN A 140 5.90 5.10 1.64
N LEU A 141 5.80 6.43 1.55
CA LEU A 141 5.15 7.13 0.42
C LEU A 141 5.62 6.65 -0.97
N PRO A 142 6.93 6.39 -1.21
CA PRO A 142 7.39 5.84 -2.49
C PRO A 142 6.78 4.48 -2.83
N GLY A 143 6.41 3.68 -1.82
CA GLY A 143 5.78 2.37 -1.97
C GLY A 143 4.38 2.39 -2.61
N TRP A 144 3.74 3.55 -2.73
CA TRP A 144 2.41 3.70 -3.33
C TRP A 144 2.43 4.52 -4.62
N GLY A 145 3.63 4.77 -5.17
CA GLY A 145 3.83 5.52 -6.39
C GLY A 145 3.42 4.78 -7.67
N THR A 146 3.37 5.52 -8.78
CA THR A 146 3.17 4.96 -10.12
C THR A 146 4.46 4.61 -10.84
N GLY A 147 5.63 5.06 -10.37
CA GLY A 147 6.88 4.90 -11.10
C GLY A 147 6.76 5.44 -12.53
N PHE A 148 6.98 4.59 -13.53
CA PHE A 148 6.82 4.93 -14.94
C PHE A 148 5.39 4.75 -15.50
N LEU A 149 4.42 4.30 -14.68
CA LEU A 149 3.02 4.27 -15.09
C LEU A 149 2.41 5.68 -15.02
N PRO A 150 1.37 5.97 -15.81
CA PRO A 150 0.68 7.26 -15.79
C PRO A 150 0.23 7.64 -14.37
N ALA A 151 0.40 8.89 -13.99
CA ALA A 151 0.16 9.32 -12.61
C ALA A 151 -1.33 9.29 -12.18
N ARG A 152 -2.28 9.01 -13.09
CA ARG A 152 -3.67 8.64 -12.73
C ARG A 152 -3.79 7.38 -11.85
N TYR A 153 -2.75 6.55 -11.78
CA TYR A 153 -2.70 5.33 -10.95
C TYR A 153 -2.04 5.56 -9.58
N GLN A 154 -1.77 6.81 -9.23
CA GLN A 154 -1.14 7.18 -7.97
C GLN A 154 -2.05 6.80 -6.79
N GLY A 155 -1.48 6.17 -5.77
CA GLY A 155 -2.20 5.90 -4.53
C GLY A 155 -2.67 7.20 -3.89
N THR A 156 -3.98 7.32 -3.68
CA THR A 156 -4.58 8.46 -2.99
C THR A 156 -4.59 8.22 -1.49
N LEU A 157 -3.93 9.10 -0.74
CA LEU A 157 -3.93 9.03 0.71
C LEU A 157 -5.32 9.38 1.26
N VAL A 158 -5.81 8.55 2.17
CA VAL A 158 -7.07 8.73 2.89
C VAL A 158 -6.76 8.78 4.37
N ASP A 159 -7.11 9.90 5.01
CA ASP A 159 -7.05 10.01 6.46
C ASP A 159 -8.24 9.25 7.04
N GLY A 160 -8.00 8.31 7.96
CA GLY A 160 -9.07 7.50 8.53
C GLY A 160 -10.13 8.30 9.32
N GLN A 161 -9.82 9.52 9.76
CA GLN A 161 -10.75 10.39 10.50
C GLN A 161 -11.34 11.49 9.62
N LYS A 162 -10.58 11.99 8.64
CA LYS A 162 -10.98 13.14 7.79
C LYS A 162 -11.41 12.74 6.38
N GLY A 163 -11.22 11.48 6.00
CA GLY A 163 -11.45 11.00 4.64
C GLY A 163 -10.38 11.48 3.66
N VAL A 164 -10.75 11.61 2.40
CA VAL A 164 -9.83 12.07 1.36
C VAL A 164 -9.58 13.58 1.54
N PRO A 165 -8.32 14.04 1.58
CA PRO A 165 -8.02 15.45 1.80
C PRO A 165 -8.52 16.35 0.65
N PHE A 166 -8.82 17.61 0.97
CA PHE A 166 -9.20 18.67 0.00
C PHE A 166 -10.50 18.40 -0.80
N THR A 167 -11.40 17.58 -0.25
CA THR A 167 -12.72 17.28 -0.84
C THR A 167 -13.79 18.32 -0.49
N GLU A 168 -13.55 19.24 0.44
CA GLU A 168 -14.51 20.28 0.79
C GLU A 168 -14.60 21.36 -0.29
N MET A 169 -15.81 21.90 -0.51
CA MET A 169 -15.99 23.06 -1.37
C MET A 169 -15.39 24.30 -0.69
N PRO A 170 -14.48 25.04 -1.34
CA PRO A 170 -13.93 26.25 -0.75
C PRO A 170 -15.04 27.29 -0.50
N GLY A 171 -14.97 27.97 0.65
CA GLY A 171 -15.94 29.01 1.01
C GLY A 171 -16.01 30.14 -0.03
N GLY A 172 -17.21 30.68 -0.24
CA GLY A 172 -17.44 31.79 -1.17
C GLY A 172 -17.70 31.39 -2.63
N TYR A 173 -17.77 30.08 -2.92
CA TYR A 173 -18.13 29.57 -4.24
C TYR A 173 -19.47 28.85 -4.21
N THR A 174 -20.27 29.02 -5.28
CA THR A 174 -21.41 28.14 -5.56
C THR A 174 -20.95 26.95 -6.38
N GLU A 175 -21.70 25.83 -6.36
CA GLU A 175 -21.42 24.68 -7.22
C GLU A 175 -21.30 25.09 -8.71
N LYS A 176 -22.19 25.99 -9.15
CA LYS A 176 -22.18 26.55 -10.51
C LYS A 176 -20.88 27.30 -10.83
N THR A 177 -20.45 28.19 -9.93
CA THR A 177 -19.20 28.94 -10.10
C THR A 177 -17.99 28.01 -10.10
N ARG A 178 -17.98 27.02 -9.20
CA ARG A 178 -16.90 26.03 -9.11
C ARG A 178 -16.81 25.18 -10.38
N ARG A 179 -17.94 24.74 -10.93
CA ARG A 179 -18.02 24.00 -12.20
C ARG A 179 -17.46 24.82 -13.36
N GLN A 180 -17.81 26.10 -13.45
CA GLN A 180 -17.28 27.00 -14.48
C GLN A 180 -15.76 27.20 -14.35
N GLN A 181 -15.26 27.37 -13.12
CA GLN A 181 -13.83 27.50 -12.85
C GLN A 181 -13.06 26.25 -13.28
N LEU A 182 -13.54 25.06 -12.91
CA LEU A 182 -12.90 23.79 -13.29
C LEU A 182 -12.94 23.54 -14.80
N LYS A 183 -14.06 23.88 -15.45
CA LYS A 183 -14.15 23.83 -16.92
C LYS A 183 -13.09 24.70 -17.58
N PHE A 184 -12.91 25.94 -17.11
CA PHE A 184 -11.90 26.86 -17.62
C PHE A 184 -10.47 26.33 -17.39
N ILE A 185 -10.18 25.80 -16.19
CA ILE A 185 -8.87 25.17 -15.89
C ILE A 185 -8.62 24.02 -16.86
N ASN A 186 -9.62 23.16 -17.10
CA ASN A 186 -9.48 22.03 -18.02
C ASN A 186 -9.23 22.52 -19.46
N GLU A 187 -9.98 23.51 -19.94
CA GLU A 187 -9.76 24.11 -21.26
C GLU A 187 -8.33 24.66 -21.42
N MET A 188 -7.80 25.31 -20.38
CA MET A 188 -6.43 25.83 -20.38
C MET A 188 -5.39 24.70 -20.37
N ASN A 189 -5.61 23.66 -19.57
CA ASN A 189 -4.72 22.50 -19.52
C ASN A 189 -4.70 21.72 -20.84
N GLN A 190 -5.86 21.51 -21.47
CA GLN A 190 -5.97 20.86 -22.79
C GLN A 190 -5.25 21.66 -23.88
N ARG A 191 -5.37 23.00 -23.86
CA ARG A 191 -4.60 23.88 -24.75
C ARG A 191 -3.11 23.75 -24.51
N HIS A 192 -2.67 23.64 -23.26
CA HIS A 192 -1.26 23.47 -22.93
C HIS A 192 -0.71 22.13 -23.43
N LEU A 193 -1.43 21.03 -23.17
CA LEU A 193 -1.09 19.68 -23.63
C LEU A 193 -0.98 19.62 -25.16
N SER A 194 -1.93 20.25 -25.88
CA SER A 194 -1.89 20.31 -27.34
C SER A 194 -0.66 21.02 -27.92
N ARG A 195 -0.01 21.91 -27.14
CA ARG A 195 1.17 22.67 -27.56
C ARG A 195 2.48 22.01 -27.18
N GLN A 196 2.55 21.33 -26.03
CA GLN A 196 3.77 20.69 -25.55
C GLN A 196 3.94 19.25 -26.03
N GLY A 197 2.86 18.56 -26.38
CA GLY A 197 2.88 17.12 -26.65
C GLY A 197 2.60 16.29 -25.39
N PRO A 198 2.85 14.97 -25.43
CA PRO A 198 2.55 14.06 -24.30
C PRO A 198 3.31 14.47 -23.03
N ASP A 199 2.58 14.81 -21.97
CA ASP A 199 3.12 15.16 -20.65
C ASP A 199 2.31 14.43 -19.58
N GLN A 200 2.91 13.37 -19.02
CA GLN A 200 2.26 12.51 -18.02
C GLN A 200 1.96 13.24 -16.72
N GLU A 201 2.74 14.25 -16.36
CA GLU A 201 2.52 15.02 -15.13
C GLU A 201 1.33 15.96 -15.30
N LEU A 202 1.25 16.64 -16.45
CA LEU A 202 0.11 17.50 -16.77
C LEU A 202 -1.19 16.68 -16.90
N GLU A 203 -1.14 15.54 -17.60
CA GLU A 203 -2.29 14.64 -17.74
C GLU A 203 -2.79 14.14 -16.38
N ALA A 204 -1.88 13.79 -15.47
CA ALA A 204 -2.25 13.38 -14.13
C ALA A 204 -2.83 14.51 -13.27
N ARG A 205 -2.31 15.74 -13.40
CA ARG A 205 -2.91 16.92 -12.75
C ARG A 205 -4.32 17.16 -13.25
N ILE A 206 -4.57 17.08 -14.56
CA ILE A 206 -5.92 17.19 -15.15
C ILE A 206 -6.86 16.13 -14.55
N ALA A 207 -6.45 14.86 -14.60
CA ALA A 207 -7.24 13.74 -14.07
C ALA A 207 -7.53 13.88 -12.57
N SER A 208 -6.56 14.41 -11.80
CA SER A 208 -6.71 14.64 -10.36
C SER A 208 -7.73 15.75 -10.07
N PHE A 209 -7.74 16.83 -10.85
CA PHE A 209 -8.75 17.89 -10.70
C PHE A 209 -10.16 17.41 -11.05
N GLU A 210 -10.30 16.61 -12.10
CA GLU A 210 -11.60 16.02 -12.47
C GLU A 210 -12.10 15.01 -11.44
N LEU A 211 -11.20 14.19 -10.88
CA LEU A 211 -11.53 13.28 -9.78
C LEU A 211 -11.94 14.08 -8.53
N GLY A 212 -11.15 15.08 -8.14
CA GLY A 212 -11.48 15.95 -7.00
C GLY A 212 -12.84 16.66 -7.15
N TYR A 213 -13.21 17.05 -8.37
CA TYR A 213 -14.53 17.59 -8.66
C TYR A 213 -15.65 16.56 -8.47
N ARG A 214 -15.49 15.36 -9.03
CA ARG A 214 -16.48 14.28 -8.87
C ARG A 214 -16.64 13.91 -7.40
N MET A 215 -15.54 13.87 -6.65
CA MET A 215 -15.56 13.68 -5.20
C MET A 215 -16.28 14.85 -4.52
N GLN A 216 -16.00 16.11 -4.85
CA GLN A 216 -16.75 17.26 -4.31
C GLN A 216 -18.25 17.18 -4.56
N ALA A 217 -18.68 16.63 -5.69
CA ALA A 217 -20.08 16.47 -6.05
C ALA A 217 -20.75 15.22 -5.44
N ALA A 218 -19.98 14.16 -5.14
CA ALA A 218 -20.50 12.85 -4.74
C ALA A 218 -20.12 12.40 -3.31
N ALA A 219 -19.10 13.02 -2.69
CA ALA A 219 -18.44 12.49 -1.48
C ALA A 219 -19.01 12.88 -0.11
N PRO A 220 -19.98 13.81 0.10
CA PRO A 220 -20.49 14.05 1.45
C PRO A 220 -21.02 12.79 2.13
N GLU A 221 -21.62 11.88 1.36
CA GLU A 221 -22.32 10.69 1.86
C GLU A 221 -21.40 9.45 1.96
N VAL A 222 -20.28 9.41 1.24
CA VAL A 222 -19.46 8.19 1.07
C VAL A 222 -18.58 7.88 2.29
N PHE A 223 -18.25 8.90 3.07
CA PHE A 223 -17.48 8.76 4.33
C PHE A 223 -18.35 9.02 5.57
N ASP A 224 -19.67 9.15 5.39
CA ASP A 224 -20.62 9.24 6.50
C ASP A 224 -20.97 7.83 6.98
N ILE A 225 -20.26 7.40 8.02
CA ILE A 225 -20.47 6.11 8.70
C ILE A 225 -21.30 6.27 9.99
N SER A 226 -22.05 7.38 10.11
CA SER A 226 -22.90 7.66 11.28
C SER A 226 -24.25 6.92 11.30
#